data_AF-C0QRI7-F1
#
_entry.id   AF-C0QRI7-F1
#
_cell.length_a   1.000
_cell.length_b   1.000
_cell.length_c   1.000
_cell.angle_alpha   90.00
_cell.angle_beta   90.00
_cell.angle_gamma   90.00
#
_symmetry.space_group_name_H-M   'P 1'
#
loop_
_entity.id
_entity.type
_entity.pdbx_description
1 polymer ?
#
loop_
_entity_poly.entity_id
_entity_poly.type
_entity_poly.pdbx_seq_one_letter_code
_entity_poly.pdbx_strand_id
1 'polypeptide(L)'
;METLEIKLKGVAVDVFSHEWIDEDVLNRSPVVLEKIEKRKGGFTLFMRSVTGAVEWYFSKGLTVIEIRENKGSKYLHIEHEDGQYWVDLPADNRVINFLKEFMEDQG
;
A
#
# COMPACT_ATOMS: atom_id res chain seq x y z
N MET A 1 -8.15 -6.80 -16.91
CA MET A 1 -7.23 -6.93 -15.78
C MET A 1 -5.94 -6.30 -16.22
N GLU A 2 -5.46 -5.29 -15.50
CA GLU A 2 -4.24 -4.57 -15.83
C GLU A 2 -3.19 -4.85 -14.76
N THR A 3 -1.94 -5.03 -15.15
CA THR A 3 -0.84 -5.37 -14.24
C THR A 3 0.32 -4.41 -14.45
N LEU A 4 0.91 -3.94 -13.36
CA LEU A 4 2.16 -3.19 -13.33
C LEU A 4 3.20 -4.01 -12.55
N GLU A 5 4.25 -4.46 -13.22
CA GLU A 5 5.42 -5.06 -12.56
C GLU A 5 6.44 -3.98 -12.20
N ILE A 6 6.87 -3.96 -10.94
CA ILE A 6 7.78 -2.95 -10.43
C ILE A 6 8.48 -3.46 -9.16
N LYS A 7 9.70 -3.02 -8.88
CA LYS A 7 10.38 -3.29 -7.61
C LYS A 7 10.58 -1.99 -6.83
N LEU A 8 9.77 -1.78 -5.80
CA LEU A 8 9.88 -0.62 -4.90
C LEU A 8 9.99 -1.06 -3.45
N LYS A 9 10.98 -0.51 -2.75
CA LYS A 9 11.14 -0.71 -1.30
C LYS A 9 10.21 0.23 -0.57
N GLY A 10 9.36 -0.30 0.28
CA GLY A 10 8.43 0.46 1.11
C GLY A 10 8.42 -0.02 2.55
N VAL A 11 7.48 0.52 3.32
CA VAL A 11 7.20 0.12 4.69
C VAL A 11 5.71 -0.19 4.78
N ALA A 12 5.38 -1.41 5.15
CA ALA A 12 4.01 -1.83 5.41
C ALA A 12 3.78 -1.91 6.91
N VAL A 13 2.56 -1.59 7.35
CA VAL A 13 2.16 -1.69 8.75
C VAL A 13 1.04 -2.70 8.90
N ASP A 14 1.14 -3.50 9.95
CA ASP A 14 0.25 -4.61 10.26
C ASP A 14 0.28 -5.75 9.23
N VAL A 15 1.50 -6.19 8.90
CA VAL A 15 1.73 -7.25 7.91
C VAL A 15 1.20 -8.62 8.38
N PHE A 16 0.92 -8.82 9.68
CA PHE A 16 0.65 -10.13 10.29
C PHE A 16 -0.27 -10.10 11.54
N SER A 17 -1.32 -9.27 11.64
CA SER A 17 -2.16 -9.03 12.85
C SER A 17 -2.77 -10.22 13.61
N HIS A 18 -2.43 -11.48 13.29
CA HIS A 18 -2.93 -12.63 14.05
C HIS A 18 -2.24 -12.87 15.41
N GLU A 19 -1.16 -12.18 15.76
CA GLU A 19 -0.58 -12.32 17.10
C GLU A 19 -0.17 -10.96 17.68
N TRP A 20 -0.54 -10.75 18.95
CA TRP A 20 -0.14 -9.66 19.84
C TRP A 20 -0.99 -8.37 19.74
N ILE A 21 -2.23 -8.49 20.23
CA ILE A 21 -2.96 -7.38 20.86
C ILE A 21 -2.26 -7.10 22.20
N ASP A 22 -1.17 -6.35 22.15
CA ASP A 22 -0.70 -5.56 23.29
C ASP A 22 -0.48 -4.15 22.77
N GLU A 23 -1.10 -3.21 23.48
CA GLU A 23 -1.36 -1.83 23.07
C GLU A 23 -0.06 -1.08 22.66
N ASP A 24 -0.19 -0.21 21.65
CA ASP A 24 0.75 0.86 21.25
C ASP A 24 1.99 0.58 20.36
N VAL A 25 2.21 -0.63 19.85
CA VAL A 25 3.31 -0.86 18.87
C VAL A 25 2.78 -1.14 17.46
N LEU A 26 2.78 -0.11 16.61
CA LEU A 26 2.57 -0.29 15.17
C LEU A 26 3.69 -1.16 14.59
N ASN A 27 3.37 -2.40 14.21
CA ASN A 27 4.30 -3.34 13.58
C ASN A 27 4.63 -2.90 12.15
N ARG A 28 5.66 -2.06 12.02
CA ARG A 28 6.20 -1.62 10.72
C ARG A 28 7.21 -2.63 10.19
N SER A 29 7.00 -3.11 8.97
CA SER A 29 7.88 -4.07 8.31
C SER A 29 8.34 -3.54 6.96
N PRO A 30 9.65 -3.66 6.64
CA PRO A 30 10.12 -3.36 5.30
C PRO A 30 9.52 -4.36 4.31
N VAL A 31 9.05 -3.85 3.18
CA VAL A 31 8.48 -4.64 2.09
C VAL A 31 9.07 -4.23 0.74
N VAL A 32 9.03 -5.16 -0.21
CA VAL A 32 9.29 -4.89 -1.62
C VAL A 32 8.00 -5.10 -2.38
N LEU A 33 7.40 -4.04 -2.92
CA LEU A 33 6.34 -4.14 -3.91
C LEU A 33 6.91 -4.75 -5.18
N GLU A 34 6.28 -5.80 -5.69
CA GLU A 34 6.72 -6.58 -6.85
C GLU A 34 5.80 -6.40 -8.06
N LYS A 35 4.50 -6.31 -7.80
CA LYS A 35 3.50 -5.96 -8.81
C LYS A 35 2.23 -5.38 -8.20
N ILE A 36 1.47 -4.68 -9.03
CA ILE A 36 0.11 -4.21 -8.75
C ILE A 36 -0.82 -4.79 -9.80
N GLU A 37 -1.95 -5.34 -9.38
CA GLU A 37 -3.00 -5.81 -10.30
C GLU A 37 -4.32 -5.09 -10.05
N LYS A 38 -4.89 -4.50 -11.10
CA LYS A 38 -6.21 -3.87 -11.07
C LYS A 38 -7.32 -4.83 -11.46
N ARG A 39 -8.44 -4.69 -10.77
CA ARG A 39 -9.72 -5.38 -11.04
C ARG A 39 -10.88 -4.41 -10.88
N LYS A 40 -12.07 -4.80 -11.36
CA LYS A 40 -13.26 -3.92 -11.49
C LYS A 40 -13.63 -3.17 -10.19
N GLY A 41 -13.27 -3.70 -9.02
CA GLY A 41 -13.60 -3.12 -7.71
C GLY A 41 -12.42 -2.61 -6.90
N GLY A 42 -11.19 -2.58 -7.42
CA GLY A 42 -10.03 -2.25 -6.61
C GLY A 42 -8.70 -2.71 -7.22
N PHE A 43 -7.65 -2.77 -6.39
CA PHE A 43 -6.33 -3.24 -6.81
C PHE A 43 -5.69 -4.11 -5.73
N THR A 44 -4.75 -4.96 -6.15
CA THR A 44 -3.98 -5.83 -5.25
C THR A 44 -2.52 -5.44 -5.32
N LEU A 45 -1.89 -5.22 -4.17
CA LEU A 45 -0.46 -5.08 -4.03
C LEU A 45 0.14 -6.45 -3.70
N PHE A 46 1.09 -6.88 -4.52
CA PHE A 46 1.86 -8.09 -4.28
C PHE A 46 3.24 -7.64 -3.80
N MET A 47 3.53 -7.96 -2.55
CA MET A 47 4.71 -7.51 -1.85
C MET A 47 5.48 -8.70 -1.28
N ARG A 48 6.74 -8.47 -0.96
CA ARG A 48 7.61 -9.42 -0.25
C ARG A 48 8.13 -8.76 1.02
N SER A 49 7.78 -9.33 2.18
CA SER A 49 8.35 -8.96 3.47
C SER A 49 9.59 -9.82 3.77
N VAL A 50 10.21 -9.58 4.93
CA VAL A 50 11.30 -10.42 5.43
C VAL A 50 10.86 -11.85 5.78
N THR A 51 9.56 -12.06 6.05
CA THR A 51 8.99 -13.34 6.48
C THR A 51 8.25 -14.07 5.36
N GLY A 52 7.91 -13.42 4.24
CA GLY A 52 7.23 -14.09 3.13
C GLY A 52 6.61 -13.18 2.09
N ALA A 53 5.81 -13.79 1.21
CA ALA A 53 4.96 -13.06 0.27
C ALA A 53 3.73 -12.49 1.00
N VAL A 54 3.33 -11.29 0.61
CA VAL A 54 2.20 -10.54 1.18
C VAL A 54 1.34 -10.08 0.02
N GLU A 55 0.04 -10.39 0.06
CA GLU A 55 -0.92 -10.00 -0.96
C GLU A 55 -2.05 -9.22 -0.31
N TRP A 56 -2.14 -7.93 -0.61
CA TRP A 56 -3.14 -7.04 -0.01
C TRP A 56 -4.06 -6.46 -1.06
N TYR A 57 -5.36 -6.63 -0.82
CA TYR A 57 -6.39 -6.05 -1.66
C TYR A 57 -6.90 -4.74 -1.07
N PHE A 58 -7.07 -3.76 -1.94
CA PHE A 58 -7.60 -2.44 -1.63
C PHE A 58 -8.84 -2.20 -2.49
N SER A 59 -9.98 -1.99 -1.84
CA SER A 59 -11.27 -1.77 -2.50
C SER A 59 -11.43 -0.31 -2.91
N LYS A 60 -11.97 -0.09 -4.10
CA LYS A 60 -12.37 1.23 -4.56
C LYS A 60 -13.42 1.82 -3.60
N GLY A 61 -13.20 3.04 -3.14
CA GLY A 61 -14.07 3.74 -2.18
C GLY A 61 -13.75 3.46 -0.70
N LEU A 62 -13.01 2.40 -0.38
CA LEU A 62 -12.60 2.02 0.99
C LEU A 62 -11.07 2.07 1.15
N THR A 63 -10.41 2.90 0.35
CA THR A 63 -8.95 3.02 0.31
C THR A 63 -8.58 4.48 0.17
N VAL A 64 -7.75 4.94 1.10
CA VAL A 64 -7.13 6.26 1.10
C VAL A 64 -5.79 6.14 0.37
N ILE A 65 -5.61 6.97 -0.67
CA ILE A 65 -4.36 7.02 -1.44
C ILE A 65 -3.88 8.47 -1.49
N GLU A 66 -2.76 8.75 -0.83
CA GLU A 66 -2.27 10.12 -0.64
C GLU A 66 -0.79 10.24 -0.97
N ILE A 67 -0.39 11.40 -1.48
CA ILE A 67 1.02 11.77 -1.57
C ILE A 67 1.34 12.62 -0.35
N ARG A 68 2.12 12.05 0.57
CA ARG A 68 2.57 12.71 1.81
C ARG A 68 4.04 13.11 1.69
N GLU A 69 4.47 14.01 2.55
CA GLU A 69 5.85 14.49 2.60
C GLU A 69 6.42 14.37 4.02
N ASN A 70 7.63 13.84 4.15
CA ASN A 70 8.34 13.78 5.42
C ASN A 70 9.81 14.18 5.22
N LYS A 71 10.26 15.21 5.95
CA LYS A 71 11.64 15.74 5.88
C LYS A 71 12.12 15.99 4.44
N GLY A 72 11.25 16.56 3.59
CA GLY A 72 11.56 16.87 2.19
C GLY A 72 11.49 15.69 1.21
N SER A 73 11.12 14.49 1.67
CA SER A 73 10.93 13.33 0.81
C SER A 73 9.44 13.00 0.67
N LYS A 74 8.95 12.94 -0.57
CA LYS A 74 7.57 12.54 -0.88
C LYS A 74 7.43 11.03 -0.93
N TYR A 75 6.31 10.54 -0.42
CA TYR A 75 5.95 9.12 -0.46
C TYR A 75 4.46 8.98 -0.79
N LEU A 76 4.13 7.86 -1.42
CA LEU A 76 2.77 7.42 -1.66
C LEU A 76 2.33 6.59 -0.47
N HIS A 77 1.27 7.02 0.21
CA HIS A 77 0.62 6.32 1.30
C HIS A 77 -0.65 5.66 0.76
N ILE A 78 -0.80 4.35 0.98
CA ILE A 78 -1.98 3.58 0.62
C ILE A 78 -2.50 2.90 1.88
N GLU A 79 -3.68 3.29 2.33
CA GLU A 79 -4.26 2.91 3.61
C GLU A 79 -5.68 2.40 3.41
N HIS A 80 -6.03 1.32 4.13
CA HIS A 80 -7.41 0.86 4.19
C HIS A 80 -8.23 1.82 5.06
N GLU A 81 -9.51 2.03 4.74
CA GLU A 81 -10.33 3.09 5.38
C GLU A 81 -10.46 3.00 6.91
N ASP A 82 -10.28 1.80 7.48
CA ASP A 82 -10.33 1.56 8.93
C ASP A 82 -9.02 1.92 9.65
N GLY A 83 -7.99 2.31 8.90
CA GLY A 83 -6.66 2.65 9.40
C GLY A 83 -5.88 1.48 10.00
N GLN A 84 -6.34 0.23 9.80
CA GLN A 84 -5.72 -0.93 10.43
C GLN A 84 -4.40 -1.31 9.76
N TYR A 85 -4.34 -1.21 8.42
CA TYR A 85 -3.14 -1.54 7.66
C TYR A 85 -2.91 -0.57 6.50
N TRP A 86 -1.65 -0.29 6.23
CA TRP A 86 -1.22 0.60 5.16
C TRP A 86 0.17 0.28 4.66
N VAL A 87 0.52 0.84 3.51
CA VAL A 87 1.87 0.81 2.96
C VAL A 87 2.31 2.20 2.51
N ASP A 88 3.54 2.54 2.90
CA ASP A 88 4.29 3.70 2.43
C ASP A 88 5.27 3.25 1.35
N LEU A 89 5.14 3.82 0.16
CA LEU A 89 6.01 3.60 -1.00
C LEU A 89 6.70 4.90 -1.41
N PRO A 90 7.89 4.87 -2.02
CA PRO A 90 8.44 6.03 -2.69
C PRO A 90 7.43 6.58 -3.71
N ALA A 91 7.35 7.90 -3.83
CA ALA A 91 6.49 8.56 -4.81
C ALA A 91 6.98 8.30 -6.25
N ASP A 92 6.73 7.10 -6.78
CA ASP A 92 7.08 6.68 -8.13
C ASP A 92 5.93 7.04 -9.08
N ASN A 93 6.24 7.85 -10.10
CA ASN A 93 5.26 8.32 -11.07
C ASN A 93 4.53 7.19 -11.81
N ARG A 94 5.16 6.02 -11.99
CA ARG A 94 4.50 4.87 -12.65
C ARG A 94 3.40 4.31 -11.77
N VAL A 95 3.65 4.18 -10.46
CA VAL A 95 2.63 3.70 -9.51
C VAL A 95 1.52 4.72 -9.37
N ILE A 96 1.85 6.01 -9.22
CA ILE A 96 0.88 7.09 -9.10
C ILE A 96 -0.03 7.15 -10.33
N ASN A 97 0.56 7.16 -11.53
CA ASN A 97 -0.22 7.19 -12.77
C ASN A 97 -1.06 5.92 -12.94
N PHE A 98 -0.54 4.76 -12.52
CA PHE A 98 -1.28 3.51 -12.56
C PHE A 98 -2.48 3.55 -11.61
N LEU A 99 -2.34 4.05 -10.38
CA LEU A 99 -3.42 4.08 -9.39
C LEU A 99 -4.31 5.33 -9.44
N LYS A 100 -4.05 6.27 -10.36
CA LYS A 100 -4.69 7.59 -10.42
C LYS A 100 -6.22 7.55 -10.36
N GLU A 101 -6.85 6.60 -11.05
CA GLU A 101 -8.32 6.44 -11.05
C GLU A 101 -8.92 6.08 -9.68
N PHE A 102 -8.11 5.53 -8.76
CA PHE A 102 -8.52 5.24 -7.38
C PHE A 102 -8.25 6.42 -6.44
N MET A 103 -7.47 7.41 -6.87
CA MET A 103 -7.19 8.64 -6.13
C MET A 103 -8.25 9.72 -6.40
N GLU A 104 -8.72 9.82 -7.65
CA GLU A 104 -9.66 10.86 -8.08
C GLU A 104 -11.11 10.63 -7.63
N ASP A 105 -11.49 9.38 -7.32
CA ASP A 105 -12.83 8.99 -6.86
C ASP A 105 -13.10 9.28 -5.37
N GLN A 106 -12.18 9.94 -4.68
CA GLN A 106 -12.31 10.37 -3.27
C GLN A 106 -12.83 11.83 -3.15
N GLY A 107 -13.40 12.38 -4.22
CA GLY A 107 -13.91 13.76 -4.31
C GLY A 107 -15.42 13.85 -4.52
#